data_AF-A0A351FSH9-F1
#
_entry.id   AF-A0A351FSH9-F1
#
_cell.length_a   1.000
_cell.length_b   1.000
_cell.length_c   1.000
_cell.angle_alpha   90.00
_cell.angle_beta   90.00
_cell.angle_gamma   90.00
#
_symmetry.space_group_name_H-M   'P 1'
#
loop_
_entity.id
_entity.type
_entity.pdbx_description
1 polymer ?
#
loop_
_entity_poly.entity_id
_entity_poly.type
_entity_poly.pdbx_seq_one_letter_code
_entity_poly.pdbx_strand_id
1 'polypeptide(L)'
;MRIVVAGGHGQIARRLHPLLTARGHEVLGLIRDPRQADAVSAAGATPVVCDLESDQSVVDVVPSADAIVFAAGAGPGSGEARKKTMDRDGALKLIDAARTWDARYLMISAMQAEVPRGDEVFQAYLRAKAEADAALRKSGLDYLILRPGRLVNEPPTGQIALAEELPRNEISRGDVAVVIAELIDLPAAKGRQFDVTQGDTTVKAAVASAIQAKAPVGQDTTQSPALHALAASEVDEVPVFTCIVYVAHDEQGVSARVANLEGIEHRATGEREALSKVIPRFKQRVAELHASNTEIPWIDPLPPLRSGEQQRFVPVHL
;
A
#
# COMPACT_ATOMS: atom_id res chain seq x y z
N MET A 1 -6.57 5.91 16.89
CA MET A 1 -7.86 5.23 16.63
C MET A 1 -7.72 3.76 16.97
N ARG A 2 -8.83 3.12 17.31
CA ARG A 2 -8.99 1.68 17.27
C ARG A 2 -9.46 1.24 15.88
N ILE A 3 -8.71 0.34 15.26
CA ILE A 3 -8.94 -0.10 13.88
C ILE A 3 -9.15 -1.61 13.87
N VAL A 4 -10.30 -2.05 13.37
CA VAL A 4 -10.60 -3.47 13.13
C VAL A 4 -10.17 -3.83 11.71
N VAL A 5 -9.30 -4.82 11.56
CA VAL A 5 -8.84 -5.33 10.26
C VAL A 5 -9.40 -6.73 10.04
N ALA A 6 -10.36 -6.86 9.14
CA ALA A 6 -10.93 -8.14 8.76
C ALA A 6 -9.94 -8.96 7.93
N GLY A 7 -9.83 -10.26 8.22
CA GLY A 7 -8.80 -11.09 7.61
C GLY A 7 -7.41 -10.78 8.18
N GLY A 8 -7.31 -10.66 9.51
CA GLY A 8 -6.12 -10.23 10.25
C GLY A 8 -4.86 -11.05 10.00
N HIS A 9 -4.98 -12.32 9.61
CA HIS A 9 -3.84 -13.16 9.20
C HIS A 9 -3.56 -13.14 7.67
N GLY A 10 -4.35 -12.38 6.90
CA GLY A 10 -4.23 -12.23 5.47
C GLY A 10 -2.94 -11.53 5.03
N GLN A 11 -2.56 -11.72 3.77
CA GLN A 11 -1.27 -11.26 3.25
C GLN A 11 -1.11 -9.73 3.27
N ILE A 12 -2.19 -8.97 3.04
CA ILE A 12 -2.19 -7.50 3.17
C ILE A 12 -2.23 -7.10 4.65
N ALA A 13 -3.12 -7.70 5.44
CA ALA A 13 -3.28 -7.39 6.86
C ALA A 13 -1.97 -7.52 7.65
N ARG A 14 -1.21 -8.60 7.44
CA ARG A 14 0.10 -8.81 8.09
C ARG A 14 1.15 -7.75 7.77
N ARG A 15 0.99 -7.04 6.65
CA ARG A 15 1.85 -5.91 6.23
C ARG A 15 1.29 -4.57 6.73
N LEU A 16 -0.02 -4.49 6.91
CA LEU A 16 -0.73 -3.30 7.37
C LEU A 16 -0.63 -3.09 8.88
N HIS A 17 -0.79 -4.15 9.68
CA HIS A 17 -0.73 -4.08 11.15
C HIS A 17 0.48 -3.29 11.67
N PRO A 18 1.74 -3.60 11.28
CA PRO A 18 2.88 -2.86 11.81
C PRO A 18 2.87 -1.39 11.40
N LEU A 19 2.34 -1.05 10.22
CA LEU A 19 2.24 0.34 9.74
C LEU A 19 1.24 1.14 10.58
N LEU A 20 0.08 0.55 10.88
CA LEU A 20 -0.96 1.18 11.70
C LEU A 20 -0.52 1.31 13.16
N THR A 21 0.07 0.26 13.73
CA THR A 21 0.56 0.28 15.12
C THR A 21 1.72 1.27 15.29
N ALA A 22 2.62 1.38 14.32
CA ALA A 22 3.68 2.39 14.33
C ALA A 22 3.15 3.84 14.31
N ARG A 23 1.90 4.06 13.86
CA ARG A 23 1.19 5.35 13.90
C ARG A 23 0.39 5.56 15.19
N GLY A 24 0.54 4.68 16.17
CA GLY A 24 -0.13 4.78 17.46
C GLY A 24 -1.59 4.34 17.45
N HIS A 25 -2.03 3.60 16.42
CA HIS A 25 -3.35 3.00 16.42
C HIS A 25 -3.40 1.72 17.25
N GLU A 26 -4.54 1.45 17.88
CA GLU A 26 -4.86 0.15 18.46
C GLU A 26 -5.45 -0.72 17.34
N VAL A 27 -4.77 -1.79 16.94
CA VAL A 27 -5.20 -2.63 15.81
C VAL A 27 -5.78 -3.94 16.32
N LEU A 28 -7.01 -4.26 15.92
CA LEU A 28 -7.67 -5.54 16.18
C LEU A 28 -7.72 -6.37 14.89
N GLY A 29 -7.06 -7.52 14.86
CA GLY A 29 -7.04 -8.40 13.69
C GLY A 29 -8.06 -9.52 13.79
N LEU A 30 -9.10 -9.51 12.94
CA LEU A 30 -10.12 -10.56 12.97
C LEU A 30 -9.60 -11.85 12.31
N ILE A 31 -9.65 -12.95 13.05
CA ILE A 31 -9.25 -14.28 12.57
C ILE A 31 -10.37 -15.29 12.81
N ARG A 32 -10.52 -16.24 11.90
CA ARG A 32 -11.44 -17.37 12.10
C ARG A 32 -10.79 -18.49 12.91
N ASP A 33 -9.51 -18.74 12.67
CA ASP A 33 -8.77 -19.84 13.29
C ASP A 33 -7.94 -19.32 14.47
N PRO A 34 -8.25 -19.69 15.72
CA PRO A 34 -7.51 -19.24 16.90
C PRO A 34 -6.00 -19.53 16.84
N ARG A 35 -5.57 -20.54 16.08
CA ARG A 35 -4.15 -20.87 15.89
C ARG A 35 -3.37 -19.76 15.17
N GLN A 36 -4.06 -18.78 14.56
CA GLN A 36 -3.44 -17.62 13.92
C GLN A 36 -3.12 -16.49 14.91
N ALA A 37 -3.56 -16.58 16.17
CA ALA A 37 -3.46 -15.51 17.16
C ALA A 37 -2.02 -15.02 17.39
N ASP A 38 -1.06 -15.94 17.53
CA ASP A 38 0.35 -15.60 17.76
C ASP A 38 0.94 -14.85 16.57
N ALA A 39 0.61 -15.27 15.34
CA ALA A 39 1.10 -14.62 14.13
C ALA A 39 0.52 -13.21 13.94
N VAL A 40 -0.73 -12.98 14.36
CA VAL A 40 -1.37 -11.65 14.35
C VAL A 40 -0.75 -10.76 15.44
N SER A 41 -0.54 -11.29 16.64
CA SER A 41 0.13 -10.59 17.75
C SER A 41 1.55 -10.18 17.38
N ALA A 42 2.32 -11.10 16.77
CA ALA A 42 3.69 -10.83 16.31
C ALA A 42 3.75 -9.78 15.19
N ALA A 43 2.66 -9.60 14.43
CA ALA A 43 2.55 -8.55 13.42
C ALA A 43 2.11 -7.19 14.00
N GLY A 44 1.84 -7.11 15.32
CA GLY A 44 1.52 -5.87 16.02
C GLY A 44 0.03 -5.58 16.20
N ALA A 45 -0.87 -6.55 15.98
CA ALA A 45 -2.31 -6.41 16.19
C ALA A 45 -2.82 -7.37 17.28
N THR A 46 -3.85 -6.97 18.01
CA THR A 46 -4.54 -7.84 18.97
C THR A 46 -5.47 -8.79 18.21
N PRO A 47 -5.30 -10.12 18.33
CA PRO A 47 -6.16 -11.07 17.64
C PRO A 47 -7.56 -11.11 18.27
N VAL A 48 -8.59 -11.11 17.43
CA VAL A 48 -9.98 -11.32 17.84
C VAL A 48 -10.55 -12.47 17.01
N VAL A 49 -11.03 -13.51 17.69
CA VAL A 49 -11.63 -14.66 17.00
C VAL A 49 -13.03 -14.26 16.55
N CYS A 50 -13.19 -14.05 15.25
CA CYS A 50 -14.45 -13.68 14.63
C CYS A 50 -14.59 -14.35 13.26
N ASP A 51 -15.52 -15.29 13.13
CA ASP A 51 -15.84 -15.90 11.85
C ASP A 51 -16.93 -15.09 11.13
N LEU A 52 -16.56 -14.40 10.06
CA LEU A 52 -17.49 -13.60 9.26
C LEU A 52 -18.45 -14.48 8.43
N GLU A 53 -18.15 -15.77 8.27
CA GLU A 53 -19.01 -16.72 7.55
C GLU A 53 -20.04 -17.41 8.49
N SER A 54 -19.96 -17.21 9.81
CA SER A 54 -20.92 -17.74 10.79
C SER A 54 -22.06 -16.75 11.10
N ASP A 55 -23.12 -17.22 11.78
CA ASP A 55 -24.27 -16.38 12.16
C ASP A 55 -24.01 -15.46 13.36
N GLN A 56 -22.76 -15.40 13.85
CA GLN A 56 -22.43 -14.55 14.98
C GLN A 56 -22.57 -13.05 14.65
N SER A 57 -23.05 -12.28 15.62
CA SER A 57 -23.02 -10.82 15.56
C SER A 57 -21.60 -10.33 15.78
N VAL A 58 -21.07 -9.53 14.84
CA VAL A 58 -19.73 -8.93 14.98
C VAL A 58 -19.67 -8.00 16.18
N VAL A 59 -20.74 -7.23 16.42
CA VAL A 59 -20.78 -6.23 17.50
C VAL A 59 -20.82 -6.85 18.90
N ASP A 60 -21.18 -8.13 18.99
CA ASP A 60 -21.22 -8.87 20.26
C ASP A 60 -19.85 -9.44 20.65
N VAL A 61 -18.97 -9.68 19.67
CA VAL A 61 -17.69 -10.38 19.87
C VAL A 61 -16.46 -9.52 19.60
N VAL A 62 -16.63 -8.40 18.89
CA VAL A 62 -15.56 -7.45 18.56
C VAL A 62 -15.83 -6.15 19.29
N PRO A 63 -14.85 -5.59 20.04
CA PRO A 63 -14.97 -4.26 20.61
C PRO A 63 -15.27 -3.21 19.54
N SER A 64 -16.08 -2.19 19.89
CA SER A 64 -16.34 -1.06 19.00
C SER A 64 -15.04 -0.41 18.52
N ALA A 65 -15.04 0.11 17.30
CA ALA A 65 -13.86 0.67 16.65
C ALA A 65 -14.16 2.00 15.97
N ASP A 66 -13.14 2.83 15.77
CA ASP A 66 -13.27 4.10 15.03
C ASP A 66 -13.18 3.86 13.51
N ALA A 67 -12.52 2.78 13.10
CA ALA A 67 -12.42 2.39 11.69
C ALA A 67 -12.39 0.87 11.49
N ILE A 68 -12.88 0.43 10.34
CA ILE A 68 -12.80 -0.94 9.84
C ILE A 68 -12.05 -0.97 8.51
N VAL A 69 -11.13 -1.92 8.35
CA VAL A 69 -10.49 -2.27 7.08
C VAL A 69 -10.93 -3.66 6.66
N PHE A 70 -11.65 -3.77 5.55
CA PHE A 70 -12.02 -5.05 4.96
C PHE A 70 -10.88 -5.59 4.09
N ALA A 71 -9.96 -6.34 4.70
CA ALA A 71 -8.86 -7.02 4.00
C ALA A 71 -9.09 -8.54 3.84
N ALA A 72 -10.30 -9.01 4.16
CA ALA A 72 -10.70 -10.40 4.02
C ALA A 72 -11.11 -10.74 2.57
N GLY A 73 -11.03 -12.02 2.25
CA GLY A 73 -11.52 -12.59 1.01
C GLY A 73 -11.44 -14.10 1.04
N ALA A 74 -12.21 -14.79 0.21
CA ALA A 74 -12.27 -16.26 0.23
C ALA A 74 -10.93 -16.94 -0.11
N GLY A 75 -10.01 -16.19 -0.73
CA GLY A 75 -8.69 -16.65 -1.14
C GLY A 75 -8.68 -17.40 -2.48
N PRO A 76 -7.50 -17.71 -3.02
CA PRO A 76 -7.37 -18.55 -4.21
C PRO A 76 -7.84 -19.99 -3.91
N GLY A 77 -8.35 -20.68 -4.91
CA GLY A 77 -8.83 -22.07 -4.79
C GLY A 77 -10.19 -22.25 -4.09
N SER A 78 -10.85 -21.16 -3.68
CA SER A 78 -12.22 -21.20 -3.17
C SER A 78 -13.25 -21.20 -4.31
N GLY A 79 -14.32 -21.99 -4.21
CA GLY A 79 -15.42 -21.97 -5.18
C GLY A 79 -16.29 -20.71 -5.14
N GLU A 80 -17.18 -20.57 -6.11
CA GLU A 80 -18.10 -19.42 -6.27
C GLU A 80 -18.92 -19.12 -5.02
N ALA A 81 -19.46 -20.16 -4.36
CA ALA A 81 -20.25 -20.01 -3.15
C ALA A 81 -19.49 -19.23 -2.07
N ARG A 82 -18.18 -19.49 -1.92
CA ARG A 82 -17.37 -18.84 -0.91
C ARG A 82 -17.00 -17.40 -1.28
N LYS A 83 -16.95 -17.06 -2.58
CA LYS A 83 -16.84 -15.66 -3.01
C LYS A 83 -18.02 -14.84 -2.52
N LYS A 84 -19.21 -15.42 -2.57
CA LYS A 84 -20.42 -14.79 -2.04
C LYS A 84 -20.40 -14.68 -0.51
N THR A 85 -20.17 -15.77 0.21
CA THR A 85 -20.24 -15.76 1.69
C THR A 85 -19.14 -14.92 2.33
N MET A 86 -17.94 -14.91 1.77
CA MET A 86 -16.81 -14.17 2.34
C MET A 86 -16.66 -12.78 1.72
N ASP A 87 -16.45 -12.66 0.40
CA ASP A 87 -16.10 -11.39 -0.23
C ASP A 87 -17.26 -10.39 -0.25
N ARG A 88 -18.52 -10.87 -0.30
CA ARG A 88 -19.72 -10.04 -0.21
C ARG A 88 -20.34 -10.04 1.18
N ASP A 89 -20.84 -11.18 1.65
CA ASP A 89 -21.66 -11.21 2.88
C ASP A 89 -20.84 -10.85 4.11
N GLY A 90 -19.57 -11.27 4.18
CA GLY A 90 -18.65 -10.83 5.22
C GLY A 90 -18.38 -9.33 5.21
N ALA A 91 -18.36 -8.69 4.04
CA ALA A 91 -18.25 -7.23 3.94
C ALA A 91 -19.54 -6.54 4.40
N LEU A 92 -20.71 -7.05 3.99
CA LEU A 92 -22.01 -6.51 4.42
C LEU A 92 -22.17 -6.56 5.95
N LYS A 93 -21.80 -7.69 6.58
CA LYS A 93 -21.82 -7.81 8.05
C LYS A 93 -20.97 -6.74 8.75
N LEU A 94 -19.81 -6.41 8.18
CA LEU A 94 -18.96 -5.38 8.75
C LEU A 94 -19.45 -3.96 8.44
N ILE A 95 -20.19 -3.74 7.35
CA ILE A 95 -20.90 -2.48 7.10
C ILE A 95 -21.95 -2.24 8.19
N ASP A 96 -22.69 -3.28 8.58
CA ASP A 96 -23.68 -3.17 9.66
C ASP A 96 -23.02 -2.93 11.04
N ALA A 97 -21.88 -3.57 11.31
CA ALA A 97 -21.08 -3.26 12.50
C ALA A 97 -20.58 -1.81 12.49
N ALA A 98 -20.07 -1.33 11.35
CA ALA A 98 -19.59 0.03 11.19
C ALA A 98 -20.69 1.07 11.46
N ARG A 99 -21.92 0.83 10.98
CA ARG A 99 -23.07 1.69 11.26
C ARG A 99 -23.41 1.77 12.74
N THR A 100 -23.28 0.64 13.44
CA THR A 100 -23.54 0.58 14.88
C THR A 100 -22.51 1.37 15.67
N TRP A 101 -21.27 1.41 15.19
CA TRP A 101 -20.15 2.09 15.87
C TRP A 101 -19.89 3.50 15.36
N ASP A 102 -20.61 3.97 14.33
CA ASP A 102 -20.27 5.17 13.55
C ASP A 102 -18.81 5.14 13.05
N ALA A 103 -18.34 3.95 12.68
CA ALA A 103 -16.96 3.72 12.28
C ALA A 103 -16.75 4.03 10.80
N ARG A 104 -15.58 4.59 10.47
CA ARG A 104 -15.11 4.71 9.09
C ARG A 104 -14.90 3.33 8.47
N TYR A 105 -15.23 3.13 7.19
CA TYR A 105 -15.12 1.83 6.52
C TYR A 105 -14.24 1.88 5.27
N LEU A 106 -13.11 1.19 5.29
CA LEU A 106 -12.22 1.03 4.16
C LEU A 106 -12.40 -0.36 3.54
N MET A 107 -12.81 -0.39 2.28
CA MET A 107 -12.94 -1.62 1.49
C MET A 107 -11.71 -1.84 0.61
N ILE A 108 -11.09 -3.01 0.71
CA ILE A 108 -10.19 -3.51 -0.34
C ILE A 108 -11.00 -4.31 -1.35
N SER A 109 -11.28 -3.68 -2.49
CA SER A 109 -12.05 -4.24 -3.60
C SER A 109 -11.13 -4.74 -4.72
N ALA A 110 -11.52 -4.58 -5.98
CA ALA A 110 -10.75 -4.94 -7.16
C ALA A 110 -11.02 -3.93 -8.29
N MET A 111 -10.00 -3.63 -9.09
CA MET A 111 -10.21 -2.84 -10.30
C MET A 111 -11.25 -3.49 -11.21
N GLN A 112 -12.17 -2.66 -11.70
CA GLN A 112 -13.22 -3.05 -12.65
C GLN A 112 -14.03 -4.25 -12.12
N ALA A 113 -14.42 -4.25 -10.84
CA ALA A 113 -15.25 -5.30 -10.24
C ALA A 113 -16.59 -5.47 -10.97
N GLU A 114 -17.07 -4.40 -11.60
CA GLU A 114 -18.31 -4.35 -12.35
C GLU A 114 -18.19 -4.96 -13.77
N VAL A 115 -16.96 -5.24 -14.25
CA VAL A 115 -16.71 -5.75 -15.60
C VAL A 115 -16.40 -7.25 -15.54
N PRO A 116 -17.29 -8.12 -16.04
CA PRO A 116 -17.06 -9.57 -16.08
C PRO A 116 -15.82 -9.92 -16.88
N ARG A 117 -14.95 -10.77 -16.32
CA ARG A 117 -13.75 -11.29 -16.98
C ARG A 117 -13.26 -12.55 -16.28
N GLY A 118 -12.39 -13.31 -16.96
CA GLY A 118 -11.81 -14.55 -16.41
C GLY A 118 -12.81 -15.70 -16.38
N ASP A 119 -12.45 -16.74 -15.64
CA ASP A 119 -13.31 -17.91 -15.41
C ASP A 119 -14.52 -17.58 -14.52
N GLU A 120 -15.45 -18.54 -14.38
CA GLU A 120 -16.69 -18.36 -13.61
C GLU A 120 -16.42 -18.01 -12.14
N VAL A 121 -15.40 -18.62 -11.53
CA VAL A 121 -15.01 -18.34 -10.14
C VAL A 121 -14.51 -16.91 -9.97
N PHE A 122 -13.71 -16.43 -10.93
CA PHE A 122 -13.22 -15.05 -10.92
C PHE A 122 -14.33 -14.05 -11.21
N GLN A 123 -15.27 -14.37 -12.10
CA GLN A 123 -16.46 -13.54 -12.32
C GLN A 123 -17.35 -13.47 -11.08
N ALA A 124 -17.52 -14.57 -10.34
CA ALA A 124 -18.23 -14.59 -9.06
C ALA A 124 -17.53 -13.72 -8.01
N TYR A 125 -16.19 -13.75 -7.96
CA TYR A 125 -15.40 -12.85 -7.12
C TYR A 125 -15.63 -11.37 -7.45
N LEU A 126 -15.55 -10.99 -8.73
CA LEU A 126 -15.75 -9.61 -9.16
C LEU A 126 -17.17 -9.13 -8.85
N ARG A 127 -18.18 -9.97 -9.12
CA ARG A 127 -19.57 -9.68 -8.78
C ARG A 127 -19.77 -9.48 -7.28
N ALA A 128 -19.18 -10.35 -6.45
CA ALA A 128 -19.24 -10.22 -4.99
C ALA A 128 -18.63 -8.89 -4.51
N LYS A 129 -17.47 -8.50 -5.05
CA LYS A 129 -16.84 -7.20 -4.76
C LYS A 129 -17.69 -6.02 -5.21
N ALA A 130 -18.24 -6.06 -6.43
CA ALA A 130 -19.10 -5.00 -6.94
C ALA A 130 -20.39 -4.85 -6.11
N GLU A 131 -21.01 -5.95 -5.68
CA GLU A 131 -22.18 -5.94 -4.80
C GLU A 131 -21.84 -5.31 -3.43
N ALA A 132 -20.69 -5.66 -2.85
CA ALA A 132 -20.23 -5.09 -1.59
C ALA A 132 -19.90 -3.58 -1.71
N ASP A 133 -19.22 -3.17 -2.78
CA ASP A 133 -18.92 -1.77 -3.07
C ASP A 133 -20.21 -0.97 -3.24
N ALA A 134 -21.19 -1.49 -3.98
CA ALA A 134 -22.49 -0.85 -4.16
C ALA A 134 -23.25 -0.69 -2.83
N ALA A 135 -23.20 -1.69 -1.95
CA ALA A 135 -23.81 -1.59 -0.62
C ALA A 135 -23.09 -0.56 0.27
N LEU A 136 -21.76 -0.52 0.23
CA LEU A 136 -20.96 0.43 0.98
C LEU A 136 -21.24 1.87 0.55
N ARG A 137 -21.33 2.14 -0.77
CA ARG A 137 -21.70 3.47 -1.29
C ARG A 137 -23.09 3.93 -0.82
N LYS A 138 -24.03 3.00 -0.66
CA LYS A 138 -25.40 3.26 -0.16
C LYS A 138 -25.49 3.27 1.36
N SER A 139 -24.38 3.03 2.07
CA SER A 139 -24.43 2.74 3.51
C SER A 139 -24.71 3.96 4.38
N GLY A 140 -24.33 5.15 3.90
CA GLY A 140 -24.29 6.40 4.67
C GLY A 140 -23.01 6.62 5.49
N LEU A 141 -22.10 5.64 5.50
CA LEU A 141 -20.85 5.69 6.28
C LEU A 141 -19.83 6.66 5.67
N ASP A 142 -18.90 7.12 6.50
CA ASP A 142 -17.60 7.58 6.00
C ASP A 142 -16.85 6.37 5.42
N TYR A 143 -16.84 6.25 4.10
CA TYR A 143 -16.22 5.12 3.42
C TYR A 143 -15.05 5.53 2.53
N LEU A 144 -14.15 4.56 2.30
CA LEU A 144 -13.16 4.59 1.23
C LEU A 144 -13.16 3.24 0.50
N ILE A 145 -13.20 3.25 -0.83
CA ILE A 145 -13.04 2.04 -1.64
C ILE A 145 -11.68 2.10 -2.34
N LEU A 146 -10.76 1.22 -1.96
CA LEU A 146 -9.50 1.04 -2.68
C LEU A 146 -9.64 -0.17 -3.60
N ARG A 147 -9.35 0.01 -4.89
CA ARG A 147 -9.46 -1.00 -5.94
C ARG A 147 -8.07 -1.33 -6.48
N PRO A 148 -7.36 -2.31 -5.92
CA PRO A 148 -6.05 -2.70 -6.43
C PRO A 148 -6.11 -3.37 -7.79
N GLY A 149 -5.04 -3.21 -8.54
CA GLY A 149 -4.70 -4.03 -9.69
C GLY A 149 -4.39 -5.50 -9.32
N ARG A 150 -3.70 -6.21 -10.21
CA ARG A 150 -3.32 -7.62 -9.96
C ARG A 150 -2.37 -7.69 -8.77
N LEU A 151 -2.80 -8.32 -7.67
CA LEU A 151 -2.00 -8.40 -6.44
C LEU A 151 -0.84 -9.39 -6.55
N VAL A 152 0.37 -8.88 -6.35
CA VAL A 152 1.61 -9.66 -6.39
C VAL A 152 2.33 -9.66 -5.02
N ASN A 153 3.32 -10.52 -4.83
CA ASN A 153 3.94 -10.79 -3.51
C ASN A 153 5.37 -10.27 -3.36
N GLU A 154 5.87 -9.67 -4.42
CA GLU A 154 7.12 -8.95 -4.51
C GLU A 154 7.16 -7.87 -3.42
N PRO A 155 8.37 -7.50 -2.97
CA PRO A 155 8.53 -6.43 -2.00
C PRO A 155 7.85 -5.11 -2.46
N PRO A 156 7.34 -4.30 -1.53
CA PRO A 156 6.85 -2.97 -1.86
C PRO A 156 7.96 -2.14 -2.50
N THR A 157 7.59 -1.39 -3.53
CA THR A 157 8.50 -0.49 -4.24
C THR A 157 8.48 0.92 -3.65
N GLY A 158 7.43 1.25 -2.89
CA GLY A 158 7.15 2.61 -2.42
C GLY A 158 6.64 3.55 -3.50
N GLN A 159 6.46 3.07 -4.74
CA GLN A 159 6.04 3.85 -5.90
C GLN A 159 4.79 3.24 -6.54
N ILE A 160 3.79 4.06 -6.82
CA ILE A 160 2.47 3.64 -7.27
C ILE A 160 1.90 4.64 -8.27
N ALA A 161 0.83 4.24 -8.94
CA ALA A 161 -0.16 5.15 -9.50
C ALA A 161 -1.45 5.03 -8.68
N LEU A 162 -2.08 6.17 -8.37
CA LEU A 162 -3.33 6.25 -7.62
C LEU A 162 -4.23 7.32 -8.26
N ALA A 163 -5.42 6.94 -8.71
CA ALA A 163 -6.40 7.85 -9.28
C ALA A 163 -7.81 7.25 -9.15
N GLU A 164 -8.87 7.99 -9.49
CA GLU A 164 -10.23 7.43 -9.44
C GLU A 164 -10.40 6.26 -10.41
N GLU A 165 -9.76 6.35 -11.57
CA GLU A 165 -9.70 5.32 -12.59
C GLU A 165 -8.27 5.20 -13.14
N LEU A 166 -7.78 3.96 -13.28
CA LEU A 166 -6.49 3.67 -13.89
C LEU A 166 -6.60 2.52 -14.91
N PRO A 167 -5.70 2.47 -15.90
CA PRO A 167 -5.45 1.23 -16.64
C PRO A 167 -5.05 0.10 -15.68
N ARG A 168 -5.51 -1.12 -15.95
CA ARG A 168 -5.12 -2.30 -15.15
C ARG A 168 -3.61 -2.51 -15.23
N ASN A 169 -2.99 -2.69 -14.09
CA ASN A 169 -1.63 -3.18 -13.95
C ASN A 169 -1.53 -4.00 -12.65
N GLU A 170 -0.36 -4.53 -12.32
CA GLU A 170 -0.11 -5.20 -11.03
C GLU A 170 0.19 -4.21 -9.91
N ILE A 171 0.17 -4.68 -8.67
CA ILE A 171 0.67 -3.97 -7.49
C ILE A 171 1.06 -4.94 -6.39
N SER A 172 2.13 -4.63 -5.67
CA SER A 172 2.53 -5.42 -4.51
C SER A 172 1.51 -5.31 -3.37
N ARG A 173 1.29 -6.40 -2.64
CA ARG A 173 0.47 -6.36 -1.41
C ARG A 173 1.05 -5.45 -0.33
N GLY A 174 2.36 -5.18 -0.39
CA GLY A 174 3.03 -4.22 0.49
C GLY A 174 2.63 -2.79 0.18
N ASP A 175 2.67 -2.37 -1.08
CA ASP A 175 2.30 -1.01 -1.47
C ASP A 175 0.82 -0.75 -1.21
N VAL A 176 -0.05 -1.74 -1.40
CA VAL A 176 -1.46 -1.65 -0.99
C VAL A 176 -1.60 -1.38 0.52
N ALA A 177 -0.84 -2.06 1.37
CA ALA A 177 -0.85 -1.81 2.81
C ALA A 177 -0.36 -0.40 3.17
N VAL A 178 0.68 0.10 2.50
CA VAL A 178 1.17 1.47 2.70
C VAL A 178 0.11 2.50 2.30
N VAL A 179 -0.55 2.32 1.16
CA VAL A 179 -1.63 3.19 0.69
C VAL A 179 -2.79 3.24 1.67
N ILE A 180 -3.20 2.07 2.20
CA ILE A 180 -4.26 2.00 3.21
C ILE A 180 -3.86 2.77 4.46
N ALA A 181 -2.63 2.59 4.95
CA ALA A 181 -2.15 3.31 6.11
C ALA A 181 -2.16 4.82 5.86
N GLU A 182 -1.73 5.30 4.68
CA GLU A 182 -1.78 6.73 4.33
C GLU A 182 -3.21 7.29 4.26
N LEU A 183 -4.19 6.50 3.79
CA LEU A 183 -5.55 6.98 3.55
C LEU A 183 -6.50 6.83 4.75
N ILE A 184 -6.20 5.96 5.71
CA ILE A 184 -7.14 5.61 6.79
C ILE A 184 -7.51 6.81 7.67
N ASP A 185 -6.53 7.68 7.94
CA ASP A 185 -6.69 8.86 8.80
C ASP A 185 -7.10 10.13 8.04
N LEU A 186 -7.14 10.09 6.70
CA LEU A 186 -7.32 11.30 5.90
C LEU A 186 -8.82 11.64 5.73
N PRO A 187 -9.31 12.76 6.31
CA PRO A 187 -10.71 13.15 6.16
C PRO A 187 -11.08 13.41 4.70
N ALA A 188 -10.14 13.92 3.89
CA ALA A 188 -10.35 14.20 2.48
C ALA A 188 -10.51 12.93 1.60
N ALA A 189 -10.23 11.74 2.14
CA ALA A 189 -10.51 10.46 1.50
C ALA A 189 -11.95 9.96 1.76
N LYS A 190 -12.75 10.68 2.56
CA LYS A 190 -14.16 10.35 2.83
C LYS A 190 -15.00 10.31 1.56
N GLY A 191 -15.75 9.22 1.40
CA GLY A 191 -16.63 8.99 0.26
C GLY A 191 -15.89 8.78 -1.07
N ARG A 192 -14.57 8.59 -1.05
CA ARG A 192 -13.75 8.45 -2.24
C ARG A 192 -13.62 6.99 -2.67
N GLN A 193 -13.20 6.83 -3.92
CA GLN A 193 -12.77 5.57 -4.48
C GLN A 193 -11.54 5.80 -5.34
N PHE A 194 -10.57 4.89 -5.24
CA PHE A 194 -9.35 4.96 -6.04
C PHE A 194 -9.00 3.58 -6.60
N ASP A 195 -8.58 3.56 -7.86
CA ASP A 195 -7.77 2.51 -8.41
C ASP A 195 -6.32 2.69 -7.98
N VAL A 196 -5.63 1.59 -7.71
CA VAL A 196 -4.21 1.61 -7.35
C VAL A 196 -3.42 0.53 -8.08
N THR A 197 -2.33 0.93 -8.71
CA THR A 197 -1.39 0.04 -9.39
C THR A 197 0.06 0.41 -9.08
N GLN A 198 0.99 -0.45 -9.47
CA GLN A 198 2.40 -0.13 -9.56
C GLN A 198 2.61 1.08 -10.48
N GLY A 199 3.52 1.97 -10.10
CA GLY A 199 3.84 3.20 -10.83
C GLY A 199 5.21 3.75 -10.42
N ASP A 200 5.40 5.04 -10.64
CA ASP A 200 6.67 5.78 -10.49
C ASP A 200 6.59 6.91 -9.45
N THR A 201 5.41 7.13 -8.86
CA THR A 201 5.18 8.21 -7.90
C THR A 201 5.17 7.65 -6.49
N THR A 202 5.88 8.28 -5.55
CA THR A 202 5.88 7.80 -4.16
C THR A 202 4.46 7.72 -3.59
N VAL A 203 4.19 6.76 -2.70
CA VAL A 203 2.83 6.59 -2.13
C VAL A 203 2.29 7.90 -1.56
N LYS A 204 3.12 8.65 -0.81
CA LYS A 204 2.74 9.93 -0.22
C LYS A 204 2.36 10.97 -1.26
N ALA A 205 3.16 11.12 -2.32
CA ALA A 205 2.89 12.06 -3.40
C ALA A 205 1.65 11.66 -4.22
N ALA A 206 1.48 10.37 -4.49
CA ALA A 206 0.32 9.84 -5.21
C ALA A 206 -0.98 10.07 -4.42
N VAL A 207 -0.96 9.84 -3.10
CA VAL A 207 -2.08 10.15 -2.19
C VAL A 207 -2.38 11.64 -2.18
N ALA A 208 -1.37 12.49 -2.00
CA ALA A 208 -1.57 13.95 -2.00
C ALA A 208 -2.22 14.44 -3.30
N SER A 209 -1.71 13.98 -4.45
CA SER A 209 -2.24 14.31 -5.77
C SER A 209 -3.68 13.82 -5.96
N ALA A 210 -3.96 12.55 -5.64
CA ALA A 210 -5.28 11.95 -5.81
C ALA A 210 -6.36 12.63 -4.95
N ILE A 211 -5.98 13.10 -3.77
CA ILE A 211 -6.88 13.83 -2.87
C ILE A 211 -7.18 15.23 -3.41
N GLN A 212 -6.18 15.94 -3.92
CA GLN A 212 -6.34 17.29 -4.48
C GLN A 212 -7.17 17.32 -5.76
N ALA A 213 -7.10 16.28 -6.60
CA ALA A 213 -7.79 16.20 -7.89
C ALA A 213 -9.34 16.27 -7.84
N LYS A 214 -9.96 16.36 -6.66
CA LYS A 214 -11.42 16.46 -6.48
C LYS A 214 -11.90 17.66 -5.65
N ALA A 215 -11.05 18.60 -5.26
CA ALA A 215 -11.54 19.89 -4.76
C ALA A 215 -11.85 20.78 -5.98
N PRO A 216 -13.12 21.19 -6.21
CA PRO A 216 -13.93 21.90 -5.22
C PRO A 216 -15.41 21.46 -5.11
N VAL A 217 -16.01 21.68 -3.93
CA VAL A 217 -17.47 21.83 -3.76
C VAL A 217 -17.78 23.32 -3.69
N GLY A 218 -18.58 23.82 -4.64
CA GLY A 218 -19.21 25.15 -4.56
C GLY A 218 -19.07 26.02 -5.81
N GLN A 219 -20.16 26.07 -6.57
CA GLN A 219 -20.63 27.15 -7.45
C GLN A 219 -19.88 27.52 -8.74
N ASP A 220 -20.75 27.60 -9.77
CA ASP A 220 -20.71 28.34 -11.02
C ASP A 220 -19.66 28.04 -12.09
N THR A 221 -20.21 27.53 -13.19
CA THR A 221 -19.64 27.53 -14.53
C THR A 221 -19.28 28.96 -14.95
N THR A 222 -18.00 29.22 -15.24
CA THR A 222 -17.53 29.84 -16.50
C THR A 222 -16.01 30.02 -16.47
N GLN A 223 -15.39 29.67 -17.60
CA GLN A 223 -14.05 30.09 -18.06
C GLN A 223 -12.81 29.51 -17.34
N SER A 224 -12.15 28.58 -18.03
CA SER A 224 -10.68 28.54 -18.11
C SER A 224 -10.23 29.62 -19.13
N PRO A 225 -8.99 30.15 -19.17
CA PRO A 225 -7.77 29.66 -18.51
C PRO A 225 -6.88 30.75 -17.88
N ALA A 226 -5.88 30.36 -17.07
CA ALA A 226 -4.50 30.88 -17.15
C ALA A 226 -3.61 30.30 -16.04
N LEU A 227 -2.45 29.80 -16.48
CA LEU A 227 -1.23 29.62 -15.70
C LEU A 227 -0.85 30.96 -15.03
N HIS A 228 -0.65 30.99 -13.71
CA HIS A 228 0.42 31.80 -13.10
C HIS A 228 0.75 31.31 -11.69
N ALA A 229 2.06 31.19 -11.48
CA ALA A 229 2.75 30.79 -10.25
C ALA A 229 2.30 31.55 -9.01
N LEU A 230 2.41 30.91 -7.84
CA LEU A 230 2.79 31.56 -6.58
C LEU A 230 3.32 30.50 -5.60
N ALA A 231 4.44 30.87 -4.98
CA ALA A 231 5.27 30.08 -4.10
C ALA A 231 4.53 29.54 -2.86
N ALA A 232 4.92 28.34 -2.41
CA ALA A 232 4.51 27.80 -1.12
C ALA A 232 5.72 27.16 -0.41
N SER A 233 6.21 27.90 0.58
CA SER A 233 6.91 27.50 1.81
C SER A 233 7.62 26.14 1.88
N GLU A 234 8.94 26.21 2.07
CA GLU A 234 9.84 25.15 2.52
C GLU A 234 9.28 24.43 3.75
N VAL A 235 8.78 23.22 3.53
CA VAL A 235 8.78 22.16 4.52
C VAL A 235 10.08 21.42 4.23
N ASP A 236 10.99 21.31 5.20
CA ASP A 236 12.27 20.59 5.02
C ASP A 236 11.98 19.13 4.63
N GLU A 237 11.86 18.89 3.32
CA GLU A 237 11.80 17.59 2.70
C GLU A 237 13.15 16.94 2.95
N VAL A 238 13.15 15.79 3.64
CA VAL A 238 14.35 14.97 3.73
C VAL A 238 14.66 14.48 2.32
N PRO A 239 15.74 14.96 1.67
CA PRO A 239 15.97 14.68 0.26
C PRO A 239 16.31 13.19 0.08
N VAL A 240 15.73 12.60 -0.96
CA VAL A 240 15.90 11.18 -1.28
C VAL A 240 16.69 11.05 -2.57
N PHE A 241 17.75 10.26 -2.53
CA PHE A 241 18.63 9.99 -3.66
C PHE A 241 18.61 8.51 -4.01
N THR A 242 18.53 8.18 -5.29
CA THR A 242 18.59 6.79 -5.75
C THR A 242 20.05 6.34 -5.84
N CYS A 243 20.46 5.39 -5.02
CA CYS A 243 21.73 4.69 -5.15
C CYS A 243 21.55 3.52 -6.12
N ILE A 244 22.22 3.57 -7.27
CA ILE A 244 22.21 2.48 -8.25
C ILE A 244 23.43 1.62 -8.00
N VAL A 245 23.24 0.35 -7.63
CA VAL A 245 24.34 -0.57 -7.30
C VAL A 245 24.34 -1.71 -8.29
N TYR A 246 25.50 -1.99 -8.88
CA TYR A 246 25.71 -3.19 -9.68
C TYR A 246 26.36 -4.26 -8.81
N VAL A 247 25.74 -5.43 -8.80
CA VAL A 247 26.09 -6.56 -7.94
C VAL A 247 26.45 -7.77 -8.79
N ALA A 248 27.64 -8.32 -8.63
CA ALA A 248 28.04 -9.57 -9.28
C ALA A 248 28.40 -10.64 -8.25
N HIS A 249 28.11 -11.89 -8.59
CA HIS A 249 28.40 -13.07 -7.78
C HIS A 249 29.46 -13.91 -8.48
N ASP A 250 30.55 -14.22 -7.79
CA ASP A 250 31.65 -15.05 -8.28
C ASP A 250 32.20 -16.00 -7.19
N GLU A 251 33.22 -16.80 -7.53
CA GLU A 251 33.86 -17.74 -6.60
C GLU A 251 34.50 -17.07 -5.37
N GLN A 252 34.77 -15.76 -5.45
CA GLN A 252 35.36 -14.95 -4.38
C GLN A 252 34.29 -14.18 -3.57
N GLY A 253 33.00 -14.44 -3.81
CA GLY A 253 31.87 -13.85 -3.09
C GLY A 253 31.05 -12.88 -3.94
N VAL A 254 30.57 -11.81 -3.30
CA VAL A 254 29.71 -10.81 -3.94
C VAL A 254 30.43 -9.48 -4.02
N SER A 255 30.56 -8.94 -5.23
CA SER A 255 31.02 -7.57 -5.45
C SER A 255 29.82 -6.65 -5.65
N ALA A 256 29.88 -5.46 -5.06
CA ALA A 256 28.89 -4.40 -5.21
C ALA A 256 29.63 -3.10 -5.52
N ARG A 257 29.26 -2.41 -6.60
CA ARG A 257 29.76 -1.05 -6.91
C ARG A 257 28.61 -0.12 -7.19
N VAL A 258 28.71 1.12 -6.72
CA VAL A 258 27.76 2.17 -7.09
C VAL A 258 28.03 2.55 -8.55
N ALA A 259 26.97 2.61 -9.35
CA ALA A 259 27.01 2.86 -10.78
C ALA A 259 26.76 4.33 -11.14
N ASN A 260 26.09 5.08 -10.26
CA ASN A 260 25.73 6.48 -10.50
C ASN A 260 26.58 7.48 -9.71
N LEU A 261 27.58 7.03 -8.96
CA LEU A 261 28.54 7.88 -8.24
C LEU A 261 29.87 7.13 -8.09
N GLU A 262 30.98 7.79 -8.47
CA GLU A 262 32.29 7.15 -8.54
C GLU A 262 32.88 6.77 -7.18
N GLY A 263 33.79 5.78 -7.19
CA GLY A 263 34.68 5.49 -6.06
C GLY A 263 34.07 4.68 -4.91
N ILE A 264 32.85 4.15 -5.06
CA ILE A 264 32.18 3.37 -4.02
C ILE A 264 31.99 1.94 -4.49
N GLU A 265 32.82 1.03 -3.97
CA GLU A 265 32.69 -0.40 -4.18
C GLU A 265 33.08 -1.20 -2.93
N HIS A 266 32.57 -2.42 -2.84
CA HIS A 266 32.90 -3.35 -1.78
C HIS A 266 32.71 -4.81 -2.23
N ARG A 267 33.52 -5.71 -1.67
CA ARG A 267 33.37 -7.15 -1.85
C ARG A 267 33.13 -7.80 -0.49
N ALA A 268 32.17 -8.71 -0.43
CA ALA A 268 31.78 -9.39 0.79
C ALA A 268 31.37 -10.85 0.50
N THR A 269 31.10 -11.62 1.55
CA THR A 269 30.70 -13.03 1.40
C THR A 269 29.26 -13.21 0.92
N GLY A 270 28.43 -12.17 1.05
CA GLY A 270 27.04 -12.17 0.58
C GLY A 270 26.52 -10.78 0.22
N GLU A 271 25.44 -10.75 -0.57
CA GLU A 271 24.88 -9.52 -1.15
C GLU A 271 24.43 -8.52 -0.07
N ARG A 272 23.79 -8.99 1.01
CA ARG A 272 23.39 -8.14 2.13
C ARG A 272 24.59 -7.42 2.77
N GLU A 273 25.69 -8.13 2.95
CA GLU A 273 26.91 -7.58 3.54
C GLU A 273 27.55 -6.55 2.59
N ALA A 274 27.66 -6.87 1.30
CA ALA A 274 28.17 -5.95 0.29
C ALA A 274 27.35 -4.66 0.23
N LEU A 275 26.03 -4.77 0.17
CA LEU A 275 25.10 -3.63 0.17
C LEU A 275 25.21 -2.79 1.45
N SER A 276 25.34 -3.45 2.62
CA SER A 276 25.49 -2.76 3.91
C SER A 276 26.76 -1.89 4.01
N LYS A 277 27.73 -2.06 3.10
CA LYS A 277 28.98 -1.29 3.07
C LYS A 277 28.97 -0.19 2.02
N VAL A 278 28.33 -0.40 0.86
CA VAL A 278 28.29 0.61 -0.21
C VAL A 278 27.19 1.66 0.03
N ILE A 279 26.02 1.28 0.55
CA ILE A 279 24.89 2.20 0.75
C ILE A 279 25.23 3.32 1.76
N PRO A 280 25.84 3.04 2.94
CA PRO A 280 26.21 4.11 3.87
C PRO A 280 27.28 5.05 3.31
N ARG A 281 28.23 4.54 2.52
CA ARG A 281 29.26 5.36 1.86
C ARG A 281 28.65 6.30 0.82
N PHE A 282 27.69 5.80 0.04
CA PHE A 282 26.90 6.63 -0.87
C PHE A 282 26.13 7.71 -0.12
N LYS A 283 25.38 7.31 0.93
CA LYS A 283 24.63 8.26 1.78
C LYS A 283 25.55 9.35 2.31
N GLN A 284 26.69 8.98 2.88
CA GLN A 284 27.66 9.92 3.42
C GLN A 284 28.16 10.89 2.34
N ARG A 285 28.56 10.37 1.17
CA ARG A 285 29.10 11.21 0.10
C ARG A 285 28.06 12.20 -0.44
N VAL A 286 26.82 11.75 -0.60
CA VAL A 286 25.72 12.60 -1.04
C VAL A 286 25.34 13.60 0.05
N ALA A 287 25.37 13.22 1.33
CA ALA A 287 25.15 14.12 2.46
C ALA A 287 26.19 15.25 2.51
N GLU A 288 27.47 14.92 2.32
CA GLU A 288 28.56 15.89 2.28
C GLU A 288 28.37 16.92 1.15
N LEU A 289 28.10 16.44 -0.07
CA LEU A 289 27.88 17.30 -1.25
C LEU A 289 26.62 18.16 -1.11
N HIS A 290 25.54 17.59 -0.59
CA HIS A 290 24.29 18.30 -0.33
C HIS A 290 24.47 19.38 0.75
N ALA A 291 25.14 19.06 1.86
CA ALA A 291 25.40 20.01 2.94
C ALA A 291 26.33 21.15 2.50
N SER A 292 27.25 20.91 1.55
CA SER A 292 28.10 21.94 0.96
C SER A 292 27.48 22.65 -0.24
N ASN A 293 26.21 22.39 -0.54
CA ASN A 293 25.48 22.90 -1.72
C ASN A 293 26.28 22.73 -3.02
N THR A 294 27.04 21.64 -3.10
CA THR A 294 27.88 21.28 -4.24
C THR A 294 27.11 20.33 -5.14
N GLU A 295 27.14 20.57 -6.44
CA GLU A 295 26.51 19.68 -7.42
C GLU A 295 27.04 18.26 -7.25
N ILE A 296 26.13 17.29 -7.17
CA ILE A 296 26.50 15.88 -7.04
C ILE A 296 26.93 15.40 -8.43
N PRO A 297 28.16 14.85 -8.58
CA PRO A 297 28.68 14.42 -9.88
C PRO A 297 28.07 13.07 -10.26
N TRP A 298 26.79 13.08 -10.62
CA TRP A 298 26.08 11.90 -11.10
C TRP A 298 26.72 11.38 -12.38
N ILE A 299 26.84 10.06 -12.49
CA ILE A 299 27.26 9.42 -13.73
C ILE A 299 26.01 9.20 -14.60
N ASP A 300 25.91 9.93 -15.71
CA ASP A 300 24.85 9.80 -16.70
C ASP A 300 25.44 9.96 -18.13
N PRO A 301 25.28 8.99 -19.04
CA PRO A 301 24.61 7.70 -18.87
C PRO A 301 25.36 6.76 -17.92
N LEU A 302 24.61 5.89 -17.24
CA LEU A 302 25.20 4.88 -16.37
C LEU A 302 26.20 4.00 -17.14
N PRO A 303 27.31 3.58 -16.51
CA PRO A 303 28.22 2.62 -17.12
C PRO A 303 27.45 1.33 -17.44
N PRO A 304 27.79 0.61 -18.53
CA PRO A 304 27.16 -0.66 -18.83
C PRO A 304 27.44 -1.70 -17.74
N LEU A 305 26.53 -2.67 -17.60
CA LEU A 305 26.74 -3.83 -16.75
C LEU A 305 27.90 -4.68 -17.30
N ARG A 306 28.80 -5.09 -16.41
CA ARG A 306 29.83 -6.11 -16.71
C ARG A 306 29.19 -7.50 -16.69
N SER A 307 29.89 -8.48 -17.27
CA SER A 307 29.40 -9.87 -17.27
C SER A 307 29.12 -10.35 -15.85
N GLY A 308 27.90 -10.84 -15.60
CA GLY A 308 27.46 -11.32 -14.28
C GLY A 308 26.99 -10.24 -13.31
N GLU A 309 27.07 -8.95 -13.65
CA GLU A 309 26.49 -7.87 -12.84
C GLU A 309 24.95 -7.81 -13.01
N GLN A 310 24.25 -7.62 -11.90
CA GLN A 310 22.84 -7.27 -11.84
C GLN A 310 22.66 -5.90 -11.20
N GLN A 311 21.69 -5.13 -11.66
CA GLN A 311 21.39 -3.81 -11.12
C GLN A 311 20.45 -3.91 -9.90
N ARG A 312 20.68 -3.03 -8.92
CA ARG A 312 19.82 -2.78 -7.76
C ARG A 312 19.55 -1.28 -7.67
N PHE A 313 18.33 -0.92 -7.31
CA PHE A 313 17.93 0.45 -7.02
C PHE A 313 17.65 0.54 -5.52
N VAL A 314 18.40 1.40 -4.83
CA VAL A 314 18.29 1.57 -3.38
C VAL A 314 17.99 3.03 -3.09
N PRO A 315 16.78 3.38 -2.61
CA PRO A 315 16.50 4.74 -2.17
C PRO A 315 17.29 5.05 -0.89
N VAL A 316 17.93 6.22 -0.85
CA VAL A 316 18.75 6.69 0.26
C VAL A 316 18.25 8.07 0.70
N HIS A 317 17.67 8.13 1.89
CA HIS A 317 17.28 9.37 2.56
C HIS A 317 18.50 10.02 3.22
N LEU A 318 18.72 11.33 3.07
CA LEU A 318 19.77 12.04 3.82
C LEU A 318 19.41 12.23 5.29
#